data_AF-A0A1G6EPJ6-F1
#
_entry.id   AF-A0A1G6EPJ6-F1
#
_cell.length_a   1.000
_cell.length_b   1.000
_cell.length_c   1.000
_cell.angle_alpha   90.00
_cell.angle_beta   90.00
_cell.angle_gamma   90.00
#
_symmetry.space_group_name_H-M   'P 1'
#
loop_
_entity.id
_entity.type
_entity.pdbx_description
1 polymer ?
#
loop_
_entity_poly.entity_id
_entity_poly.type
_entity_poly.pdbx_seq_one_letter_code
_entity_poly.pdbx_strand_id
1 'polypeptide(L)'
;MTLLTWIGILACLTQSAMLSGLNLAFFSVSKLHLEMEAFRNNPHARRILALRRDSNLLLVTILWANVGVNVLLALLSNSVLAGVAAFLFSTVLITICGEIMPQAYFSRNALKMGSLLAPVIRLYQIVLYPVAKPTALILDRWLGPEGIGFFREQDLRELIKMHMNSASTEIDKVEGKGSLNFLALDDLPVAAEGEVVDPRSILTMKFEGEMPVFPRIKPSRSDPFLKLLQSSKKTWVILVDLEGEPRLAVDASGFLREAFFNPRQFNPLVHCHRPIIVRDPMTSLGSVIPRLKVHAERPDDDVVDRDIILYWGEEKHVITGSDILGRLLRGIVRREEAVVSDRTTSAKEESR
;
A
#
# COMPACT_ATOMS: atom_id res chain seq x y z
N MET A 1 -37.59 -53.62 -4.45
CA MET A 1 -36.16 -53.34 -4.20
C MET A 1 -35.61 -52.25 -5.11
N THR A 2 -36.05 -52.14 -6.36
CA THR A 2 -35.59 -51.13 -7.34
C THR A 2 -35.95 -49.66 -6.99
N LEU A 3 -37.12 -49.39 -6.40
CA LEU A 3 -37.48 -48.00 -6.03
C LEU A 3 -36.55 -47.44 -4.94
N LEU A 4 -36.21 -48.26 -3.94
CA LEU A 4 -35.33 -47.86 -2.85
C LEU A 4 -33.90 -47.58 -3.35
N THR A 5 -33.40 -48.38 -4.30
CA THR A 5 -32.09 -48.14 -4.92
C THR A 5 -32.09 -46.87 -5.76
N TRP A 6 -33.16 -46.56 -6.49
CA TRP A 6 -33.27 -45.28 -7.22
C TRP A 6 -33.34 -44.07 -6.29
N ILE A 7 -34.05 -44.17 -5.16
CA ILE A 7 -34.05 -43.14 -4.12
C ILE A 7 -32.63 -42.97 -3.55
N GLY A 8 -31.93 -44.07 -3.29
CA GLY A 8 -30.54 -44.05 -2.83
C GLY A 8 -29.58 -43.40 -3.84
N ILE A 9 -29.73 -43.72 -5.14
CA ILE A 9 -28.98 -43.11 -6.25
C ILE A 9 -29.22 -41.60 -6.28
N LEU A 10 -30.48 -41.15 -6.19
CA LEU A 10 -30.82 -39.74 -6.18
C LEU A 10 -30.25 -39.02 -4.95
N ALA A 11 -30.36 -39.63 -3.76
CA ALA A 11 -29.79 -39.08 -2.53
C ALA A 11 -28.27 -38.95 -2.64
N CYS A 12 -27.56 -39.98 -3.11
CA CYS A 12 -26.12 -39.92 -3.33
C CYS A 12 -25.75 -38.86 -4.36
N LEU A 13 -26.53 -38.72 -5.44
CA LEU A 13 -26.29 -37.69 -6.46
C LEU A 13 -26.40 -36.28 -5.87
N THR A 14 -27.40 -36.02 -5.01
CA THR A 14 -27.52 -34.72 -4.34
C THR A 14 -26.37 -34.43 -3.37
N GLN A 15 -25.91 -35.44 -2.64
CA GLN A 15 -24.76 -35.30 -1.74
C GLN A 15 -23.45 -35.10 -2.52
N SER A 16 -23.23 -35.83 -3.61
CA SER A 16 -22.11 -35.66 -4.53
C SER A 16 -22.09 -34.22 -5.08
N ALA A 17 -23.22 -33.76 -5.62
CA ALA A 17 -23.40 -32.39 -6.09
C ALA A 17 -23.06 -31.33 -5.04
N MET A 18 -23.57 -31.51 -3.82
CA MET A 18 -23.35 -30.59 -2.73
C MET A 18 -21.88 -30.56 -2.28
N LEU A 19 -21.25 -31.71 -2.07
CA LEU A 19 -19.87 -31.81 -1.58
C LEU A 19 -18.87 -31.29 -2.61
N SER A 20 -19.07 -31.66 -3.87
CA SER A 20 -18.25 -31.20 -4.99
C SER A 20 -18.36 -29.68 -5.19
N GLY A 21 -19.58 -29.13 -5.17
CA GLY A 21 -19.82 -27.70 -5.24
C GLY A 21 -19.23 -26.94 -4.04
N LEU A 22 -19.35 -27.50 -2.83
CA LEU A 22 -18.80 -26.88 -1.62
C LEU A 22 -17.28 -26.87 -1.62
N ASN A 23 -16.62 -27.92 -2.12
CA ASN A 23 -15.18 -27.93 -2.28
C ASN A 23 -14.72 -26.68 -3.04
N LEU A 24 -15.35 -26.40 -4.17
CA LEU A 24 -15.03 -25.21 -4.95
C LEU A 24 -15.41 -23.93 -4.21
N ALA A 25 -16.59 -23.85 -3.59
CA ALA A 25 -17.03 -22.65 -2.88
C ALA A 25 -16.12 -22.23 -1.70
N PHE A 26 -15.56 -23.20 -0.96
CA PHE A 26 -14.67 -22.90 0.17
C PHE A 26 -13.26 -22.47 -0.26
N PHE A 27 -12.80 -22.91 -1.44
CA PHE A 27 -11.42 -22.71 -1.88
C PHE A 27 -11.26 -21.81 -3.11
N SER A 28 -12.34 -21.42 -3.81
CA SER A 28 -12.28 -20.49 -4.95
C SER A 28 -12.01 -19.04 -4.53
N VAL A 29 -12.33 -18.67 -3.29
CA VAL A 29 -12.12 -17.34 -2.74
C VAL A 29 -10.88 -17.35 -1.85
N SER A 30 -9.98 -16.39 -2.07
CA SER A 30 -8.73 -16.30 -1.30
C SER A 30 -9.01 -15.95 0.17
N LYS A 31 -8.12 -16.39 1.07
CA LYS A 31 -8.20 -16.07 2.50
C LYS A 31 -8.22 -14.56 2.75
N LEU A 32 -7.38 -13.82 2.03
CA LEU A 32 -7.31 -12.35 2.10
C LEU A 32 -8.66 -11.72 1.76
N HIS A 33 -9.32 -12.17 0.68
CA HIS A 33 -10.62 -11.67 0.30
C HIS A 33 -11.71 -12.00 1.34
N LEU A 34 -11.68 -13.20 1.91
CA LEU A 34 -12.59 -13.58 3.00
C LEU A 34 -12.40 -12.71 4.25
N GLU A 35 -11.16 -12.38 4.60
CA GLU A 35 -10.87 -11.49 5.73
C GLU A 35 -11.34 -10.06 5.48
N MET A 36 -11.12 -9.52 4.28
CA MET A 36 -11.64 -8.20 3.89
C MET A 36 -13.17 -8.16 3.96
N GLU A 37 -13.87 -9.17 3.45
CA GLU A 37 -15.33 -9.26 3.54
C GLU A 37 -15.83 -9.44 4.98
N ALA A 38 -15.12 -10.22 5.80
CA ALA A 38 -15.44 -10.38 7.21
C ALA A 38 -15.25 -9.08 8.02
N PHE A 39 -14.25 -8.27 7.65
CA PHE A 39 -14.02 -6.93 8.18
C PHE A 39 -15.16 -5.98 7.81
N ARG A 40 -15.71 -6.09 6.60
CA ARG A 40 -16.92 -5.38 6.13
C ARG A 40 -18.23 -5.89 6.75
N ASN A 41 -18.18 -6.63 7.86
CA ASN A 41 -19.33 -7.22 8.55
C ASN A 41 -20.16 -8.24 7.72
N ASN A 42 -19.58 -8.85 6.69
CA ASN A 42 -20.27 -9.90 5.92
C ASN A 42 -20.38 -11.21 6.74
N PRO A 43 -21.59 -11.64 7.15
CA PRO A 43 -21.77 -12.84 7.97
C PRO A 43 -21.42 -14.13 7.22
N HIS A 44 -21.56 -14.14 5.90
CA HIS A 44 -21.25 -15.29 5.06
C HIS A 44 -19.74 -15.56 5.05
N ALA A 45 -18.93 -14.52 4.85
CA ALA A 45 -17.48 -14.60 4.88
C ALA A 45 -16.97 -15.08 6.25
N ARG A 46 -17.53 -14.57 7.36
CA ARG A 46 -17.16 -15.00 8.73
C ARG A 46 -17.38 -16.50 8.96
N ARG A 47 -18.50 -17.05 8.49
CA ARG A 47 -18.80 -18.49 8.63
C ARG A 47 -17.83 -19.36 7.85
N ILE A 48 -17.54 -18.97 6.60
CA ILE A 48 -16.57 -19.65 5.75
C ILE A 48 -15.17 -19.57 6.35
N LEU A 49 -14.74 -18.38 6.78
CA LEU A 49 -13.45 -18.15 7.42
C LEU A 49 -13.29 -19.02 8.68
N ALA A 50 -14.34 -19.18 9.49
CA ALA A 50 -14.31 -20.03 10.68
C ALA A 50 -14.05 -21.52 10.35
N LEU A 51 -14.62 -22.03 9.25
CA LEU A 51 -14.36 -23.40 8.77
C LEU A 51 -12.98 -23.54 8.14
N ARG A 52 -12.50 -22.49 7.49
CA ARG A 52 -11.20 -22.40 6.81
C ARG A 52 -10.04 -22.05 7.77
N ARG A 53 -10.27 -22.07 9.08
CA ARG A 53 -9.19 -22.02 10.08
C ARG A 53 -8.35 -23.29 10.01
N ASP A 54 -9.02 -24.44 9.90
CA ASP A 54 -8.41 -25.74 9.66
C ASP A 54 -8.65 -26.16 8.19
N SER A 55 -8.06 -25.41 7.25
CA SER A 55 -8.25 -25.63 5.80
C SER A 55 -7.97 -27.07 5.36
N ASN A 56 -6.93 -27.70 5.90
CA ASN A 56 -6.57 -29.07 5.55
C ASN A 56 -7.60 -30.08 6.07
N LEU A 57 -8.14 -29.89 7.27
CA LEU A 57 -9.24 -30.73 7.78
C LEU A 57 -10.51 -30.54 6.95
N LEU A 58 -10.84 -29.30 6.58
CA LEU A 58 -11.98 -28.97 5.72
C LEU A 58 -11.84 -29.64 4.34
N LEU A 59 -10.71 -29.45 3.68
CA LEU A 59 -10.40 -30.04 2.37
C LEU A 59 -10.54 -31.57 2.42
N VAL A 60 -9.84 -32.20 3.35
CA VAL A 60 -9.82 -33.66 3.51
C VAL A 60 -11.20 -34.21 3.83
N THR A 61 -11.98 -33.54 4.69
CA THR A 61 -13.36 -33.97 5.01
C THR A 61 -14.24 -33.96 3.76
N ILE A 62 -14.18 -32.88 2.98
CA ILE A 62 -14.98 -32.76 1.75
C ILE A 62 -14.56 -33.81 0.73
N LEU A 63 -13.25 -34.04 0.57
CA LEU A 63 -12.73 -35.04 -0.37
C LEU A 63 -13.13 -36.48 0.02
N TRP A 64 -12.97 -36.86 1.29
CA TRP A 64 -13.40 -38.18 1.77
C TRP A 64 -14.90 -38.39 1.59
N ALA A 65 -15.71 -37.40 1.94
CA ALA A 65 -17.15 -37.46 1.76
C ALA A 65 -17.52 -37.59 0.28
N ASN A 66 -16.91 -36.77 -0.59
CA ASN A 66 -17.21 -36.73 -2.01
C ASN A 66 -16.85 -38.06 -2.70
N VAL A 67 -15.63 -38.55 -2.48
CA VAL A 67 -15.18 -39.84 -3.02
C VAL A 67 -16.05 -40.98 -2.48
N GLY A 68 -16.36 -40.98 -1.19
CA GLY A 68 -17.22 -42.00 -0.58
C GLY A 68 -18.61 -42.06 -1.20
N VAL A 69 -19.26 -40.91 -1.39
CA VAL A 69 -20.58 -40.81 -2.01
C VAL A 69 -20.55 -41.21 -3.49
N ASN A 70 -19.52 -40.81 -4.23
CA ASN A 70 -19.37 -41.19 -5.64
C ASN A 70 -19.17 -42.71 -5.81
N VAL A 71 -18.35 -43.32 -4.96
CA VAL A 71 -18.17 -44.78 -4.95
C VAL A 71 -19.48 -45.48 -4.58
N LEU A 72 -20.19 -45.00 -3.57
CA LEU A 72 -21.49 -45.56 -3.18
C LEU A 72 -22.52 -45.47 -4.33
N LEU A 73 -22.56 -44.33 -5.01
CA LEU A 73 -23.43 -44.12 -6.18
C LEU A 73 -23.10 -45.07 -7.34
N ALA A 74 -21.82 -45.32 -7.60
CA ALA A 74 -21.38 -46.28 -8.61
C ALA A 74 -21.77 -47.73 -8.24
N LEU A 75 -21.60 -48.12 -6.96
CA LEU A 75 -22.01 -49.43 -6.47
C LEU A 75 -23.53 -49.64 -6.55
N LEU A 76 -24.31 -48.62 -6.17
CA LEU A 76 -25.77 -48.64 -6.30
C LEU A 76 -26.20 -48.70 -7.78
N SER A 77 -25.51 -47.98 -8.66
CA SER A 77 -25.77 -48.04 -10.11
C SER A 77 -25.52 -49.44 -10.66
N ASN A 78 -24.44 -50.12 -10.24
CA ASN A 78 -24.14 -51.49 -10.64
C ASN A 78 -25.12 -52.54 -10.09
N SER A 79 -25.87 -52.20 -9.03
CA SER A 79 -26.95 -53.08 -8.55
C SER A 79 -28.21 -53.04 -9.42
N VAL A 80 -28.37 -51.99 -10.25
CA VAL A 80 -29.56 -51.77 -11.10
C VAL A 80 -29.24 -51.96 -12.58
N LEU A 81 -28.04 -51.59 -13.02
CA LEU A 81 -27.54 -51.68 -14.38
C LEU A 81 -26.44 -52.73 -14.47
N ALA A 82 -26.33 -53.42 -15.61
CA ALA A 82 -25.32 -54.48 -15.79
C ALA A 82 -24.01 -53.96 -16.37
N GLY A 83 -22.89 -54.23 -15.67
CA GLY A 83 -21.53 -54.12 -16.19
C GLY A 83 -21.16 -52.75 -16.76
N VAL A 84 -20.76 -52.70 -18.04
CA VAL A 84 -20.30 -51.48 -18.71
C VAL A 84 -21.37 -50.38 -18.73
N ALA A 85 -22.65 -50.75 -18.81
CA ALA A 85 -23.75 -49.78 -18.79
C ALA A 85 -23.84 -49.05 -17.44
N ALA A 86 -23.61 -49.75 -16.32
CA ALA A 86 -23.58 -49.15 -14.99
C ALA A 86 -22.43 -48.17 -14.84
N PHE A 87 -21.24 -48.58 -15.29
CA PHE A 87 -20.05 -47.74 -15.28
C PHE A 87 -20.23 -46.46 -16.09
N LEU A 88 -20.70 -46.56 -17.34
CA LEU A 88 -20.93 -45.40 -18.20
C LEU A 88 -22.01 -44.49 -17.60
N PHE A 89 -23.11 -45.07 -17.13
CA PHE A 89 -24.19 -44.33 -16.49
C PHE A 89 -23.71 -43.57 -15.25
N SER A 90 -23.04 -44.23 -14.31
CA SER A 90 -22.55 -43.59 -13.09
C SER A 90 -21.50 -42.53 -13.42
N THR A 91 -20.61 -42.80 -14.37
CA THR A 91 -19.56 -41.85 -14.78
C THR A 91 -20.17 -40.58 -15.36
N VAL A 92 -21.09 -40.70 -16.32
CA VAL A 92 -21.74 -39.54 -16.94
C VAL A 92 -22.58 -38.78 -15.91
N LEU A 93 -23.35 -39.50 -15.09
CA LEU A 93 -24.24 -38.90 -14.10
C LEU A 93 -23.47 -38.16 -12.99
N ILE A 94 -22.43 -38.78 -12.43
CA ILE A 94 -21.56 -38.14 -11.43
C ILE A 94 -20.86 -36.94 -12.05
N THR A 95 -20.26 -37.10 -13.23
CA THR A 95 -19.46 -36.03 -13.85
C THR A 95 -20.33 -34.81 -14.17
N ILE A 96 -21.47 -35.00 -14.84
CA ILE A 96 -22.29 -33.88 -15.28
C ILE A 96 -23.12 -33.32 -14.12
N CYS A 97 -23.90 -34.18 -13.46
CA CYS A 97 -24.88 -33.76 -12.46
C CYS A 97 -24.31 -33.65 -11.04
N GLY A 98 -23.28 -34.43 -10.71
CA GLY A 98 -22.61 -34.41 -9.41
C GLY A 98 -21.41 -33.46 -9.34
N GLU A 99 -20.75 -33.14 -10.44
CA GLU A 99 -19.53 -32.33 -10.42
C GLU A 99 -19.64 -31.04 -11.24
N ILE A 100 -19.78 -31.12 -12.56
CA ILE A 100 -19.68 -29.95 -13.46
C ILE A 100 -20.79 -28.94 -13.18
N MET A 101 -22.06 -29.34 -13.22
CA MET A 101 -23.18 -28.40 -13.03
C MET A 101 -23.16 -27.76 -11.63
N PRO A 102 -23.00 -28.53 -10.53
CA PRO A 102 -22.94 -27.96 -9.19
C PRO A 102 -21.73 -27.05 -9.00
N GLN A 103 -20.53 -27.45 -9.41
CA GLN A 103 -19.34 -26.62 -9.29
C GLN A 103 -19.49 -25.30 -10.05
N ALA A 104 -20.03 -25.32 -11.28
CA ALA A 104 -20.28 -24.10 -12.05
C ALA A 104 -21.26 -23.14 -11.37
N TYR A 105 -22.27 -23.66 -10.68
CA TYR A 105 -23.21 -22.83 -9.90
C TYR A 105 -22.59 -22.28 -8.62
N PHE A 106 -21.86 -23.12 -7.88
CA PHE A 106 -21.25 -22.77 -6.60
C PHE A 106 -20.08 -21.80 -6.78
N SER A 107 -19.34 -21.86 -7.89
CA SER A 107 -18.27 -20.90 -8.18
C SER A 107 -18.78 -19.45 -8.24
N ARG A 108 -19.96 -19.23 -8.82
CA ARG A 108 -20.60 -17.92 -8.92
C ARG A 108 -21.27 -17.46 -7.62
N ASN A 109 -21.63 -18.41 -6.75
CA ASN A 109 -22.37 -18.16 -5.51
C ASN A 109 -21.60 -18.61 -4.26
N ALA A 110 -20.26 -18.59 -4.31
CA ALA A 110 -19.39 -19.26 -3.36
C ALA A 110 -19.66 -18.84 -1.90
N LEU A 111 -19.73 -17.53 -1.62
CA LEU A 111 -19.99 -17.02 -0.29
C LEU A 111 -21.38 -17.44 0.25
N LYS A 112 -22.41 -17.30 -0.58
CA LYS A 112 -23.78 -17.63 -0.20
C LYS A 112 -23.95 -19.13 0.06
N MET A 113 -23.51 -19.97 -0.87
CA MET A 113 -23.67 -21.42 -0.77
C MET A 113 -22.77 -22.03 0.29
N GLY A 114 -21.50 -21.61 0.36
CA GLY A 114 -20.55 -22.09 1.37
C GLY A 114 -21.03 -21.78 2.80
N SER A 115 -21.60 -20.60 3.02
CA SER A 115 -22.11 -20.21 4.34
C SER A 115 -23.46 -20.83 4.70
N LEU A 116 -24.33 -21.09 3.72
CA LEU A 116 -25.62 -21.77 3.91
C LEU A 116 -25.41 -23.24 4.29
N LEU A 117 -24.47 -23.91 3.64
CA LEU A 117 -24.18 -25.34 3.82
C LEU A 117 -23.02 -25.60 4.80
N ALA A 118 -22.42 -24.56 5.36
CA ALA A 118 -21.48 -24.63 6.48
C ALA A 118 -21.89 -25.60 7.60
N PRO A 119 -23.14 -25.58 8.13
CA PRO A 119 -23.53 -26.52 9.18
C PRO A 119 -23.53 -27.99 8.71
N VAL A 120 -23.85 -28.25 7.44
CA VAL A 120 -23.82 -29.60 6.86
C VAL A 120 -22.38 -30.11 6.83
N ILE A 121 -21.42 -29.28 6.43
CA ILE A 121 -20.01 -29.66 6.46
C ILE A 121 -19.51 -29.91 7.88
N ARG A 122 -19.94 -29.14 8.88
CA ARG A 122 -19.60 -29.44 10.28
C ARG A 122 -20.08 -30.82 10.71
N LEU A 123 -21.27 -31.24 10.27
CA LEU A 123 -21.76 -32.59 10.51
C LEU A 123 -20.83 -33.64 9.88
N TYR A 124 -20.43 -33.45 8.61
CA TYR A 124 -19.45 -34.33 7.96
C TYR A 124 -18.10 -34.34 8.65
N GLN A 125 -17.63 -33.19 9.16
CA GLN A 125 -16.37 -33.10 9.91
C GLN A 125 -16.43 -33.93 11.19
N ILE A 126 -17.57 -33.99 11.88
CA ILE A 126 -17.77 -34.82 13.08
C ILE A 126 -17.83 -36.31 12.70
N VAL A 127 -18.61 -36.67 11.68
CA VAL A 127 -18.79 -38.07 11.26
C VAL A 127 -17.51 -38.66 10.69
N LEU A 128 -16.81 -37.91 9.83
CA LEU A 128 -15.58 -38.36 9.18
C LEU A 128 -14.32 -38.00 9.98
N TYR A 129 -14.45 -37.37 11.15
CA TYR A 129 -13.32 -37.02 12.02
C TYR A 129 -12.28 -38.15 12.21
N PRO A 130 -12.66 -39.41 12.50
CA PRO A 130 -11.68 -40.47 12.77
C PRO A 130 -10.76 -40.77 11.58
N VAL A 131 -11.22 -40.53 10.35
CA VAL A 131 -10.43 -40.77 9.12
C VAL A 131 -9.85 -39.47 8.58
N ALA A 132 -10.62 -38.39 8.61
CA ALA A 132 -10.22 -37.09 8.09
C ALA A 132 -9.11 -36.44 8.92
N LYS A 133 -9.12 -36.57 10.26
CA LYS A 133 -8.11 -35.93 11.11
C LYS A 133 -6.69 -36.51 10.90
N PRO A 134 -6.48 -37.84 10.86
CA PRO A 134 -5.17 -38.41 10.51
C PRO A 134 -4.68 -37.97 9.13
N THR A 135 -5.55 -38.00 8.11
CA THR A 135 -5.18 -37.54 6.77
C THR A 135 -4.82 -36.05 6.74
N ALA A 136 -5.57 -35.21 7.49
CA ALA A 136 -5.27 -33.79 7.61
C ALA A 136 -3.93 -33.53 8.29
N LEU A 137 -3.57 -34.27 9.34
CA LEU A 137 -2.26 -34.16 10.01
C LEU A 137 -1.10 -34.50 9.09
N ILE A 138 -1.27 -35.52 8.22
CA ILE A 138 -0.26 -35.86 7.21
C ILE A 138 -0.10 -34.69 6.23
N LEU A 139 -1.21 -34.09 5.79
CA LEU A 139 -1.20 -32.95 4.88
C LEU A 139 -0.59 -31.70 5.54
N ASP A 140 -0.92 -31.42 6.79
CA ASP A 140 -0.36 -30.34 7.60
C ASP A 140 1.16 -30.48 7.71
N ARG A 141 1.66 -31.71 7.89
CA ARG A 141 3.11 -31.97 8.00
C ARG A 141 3.84 -31.81 6.68
N TRP A 142 3.17 -32.06 5.56
CA TRP A 142 3.76 -32.04 4.23
C TRP A 142 3.70 -30.64 3.57
N LEU A 143 2.53 -30.00 3.59
CA LEU A 143 2.29 -28.73 2.90
C LEU A 143 2.24 -27.52 3.85
N GLY A 144 2.07 -27.74 5.14
CA GLY A 144 1.86 -26.69 6.12
C GLY A 144 0.42 -26.14 6.14
N PRO A 145 0.13 -25.20 7.06
CA PRO A 145 -1.16 -24.55 7.16
C PRO A 145 -1.36 -23.54 6.03
N GLU A 146 -2.62 -23.26 5.73
CA GLU A 146 -2.94 -22.24 4.74
C GLU A 146 -2.66 -20.81 5.26
N GLY A 147 -1.61 -20.19 4.72
CA GLY A 147 -1.24 -18.80 4.99
C GLY A 147 -2.10 -17.78 4.21
N ILE A 148 -2.06 -16.52 4.67
CA ILE A 148 -2.56 -15.40 3.87
C ILE A 148 -1.43 -14.98 2.94
N GLY A 149 -1.63 -15.13 1.62
CA GLY A 149 -0.73 -14.57 0.63
C GLY A 149 -0.94 -13.06 0.53
N PHE A 150 -0.15 -12.28 1.26
CA PHE A 150 -0.11 -10.83 1.07
C PHE A 150 0.58 -10.50 -0.26
N PHE A 151 0.12 -9.44 -0.92
CA PHE A 151 0.76 -8.94 -2.13
C PHE A 151 2.13 -8.37 -1.81
N ARG A 152 3.12 -8.68 -2.66
CA ARG A 152 4.39 -7.95 -2.65
C ARG A 152 4.13 -6.53 -3.17
N GLU A 153 4.99 -5.59 -2.80
CA GLU A 153 4.83 -4.21 -3.25
C GLU A 153 4.81 -4.07 -4.78
N GLN A 154 5.62 -4.86 -5.48
CA GLN A 154 5.63 -4.92 -6.95
C GLN A 154 4.27 -5.37 -7.50
N ASP A 155 3.66 -6.40 -6.91
CA ASP A 155 2.34 -6.88 -7.30
C ASP A 155 1.26 -5.84 -7.01
N LEU A 156 1.37 -5.12 -5.88
CA LEU A 156 0.47 -4.03 -5.52
C LEU A 156 0.59 -2.85 -6.50
N ARG A 157 1.80 -2.48 -6.91
CA ARG A 157 2.04 -1.44 -7.93
C ARG A 157 1.37 -1.83 -9.25
N GLU A 158 1.51 -3.08 -9.69
CA GLU A 158 0.84 -3.55 -10.91
C GLU A 158 -0.68 -3.63 -10.76
N LEU A 159 -1.18 -4.03 -9.58
CA LEU A 159 -2.61 -4.02 -9.29
C LEU A 159 -3.20 -2.60 -9.42
N ILE A 160 -2.54 -1.59 -8.88
CA ILE A 160 -2.96 -0.18 -8.99
C ILE A 160 -2.96 0.25 -10.47
N LYS A 161 -1.92 -0.08 -11.24
CA LYS A 161 -1.85 0.24 -12.68
C LYS A 161 -2.98 -0.43 -13.48
N MET A 162 -3.30 -1.69 -13.18
CA MET A 162 -4.40 -2.41 -13.81
C MET A 162 -5.74 -1.73 -13.54
N HIS A 163 -5.97 -1.25 -12.32
CA HIS A 163 -7.18 -0.49 -11.98
C HIS A 163 -7.23 0.83 -12.76
N MET A 164 -6.15 1.61 -12.76
CA MET A 164 -6.08 2.88 -13.49
C MET A 164 -6.38 2.77 -15.00
N ASN A 165 -6.07 1.62 -15.61
CA ASN A 165 -6.27 1.36 -17.04
C ASN A 165 -7.64 0.73 -17.36
N SER A 166 -8.39 0.30 -16.35
CA SER A 166 -9.67 -0.38 -16.53
C SER A 166 -10.82 0.61 -16.44
N ALA A 167 -11.68 0.65 -17.46
CA ALA A 167 -12.80 1.60 -17.56
C ALA A 167 -13.92 1.41 -16.52
N SER A 168 -13.84 0.36 -15.69
CA SER A 168 -14.87 -0.06 -14.75
C SER A 168 -14.40 -0.11 -13.29
N THR A 169 -13.35 0.64 -12.93
CA THR A 169 -12.83 0.64 -11.54
C THR A 169 -13.06 1.98 -10.85
N GLU A 170 -13.08 1.93 -9.52
CA GLU A 170 -13.31 3.10 -8.66
C GLU A 170 -12.05 3.98 -8.49
N ILE A 171 -10.86 3.48 -8.88
CA ILE A 171 -9.60 4.20 -8.72
C ILE A 171 -9.37 5.09 -9.94
N ASP A 172 -9.51 6.40 -9.74
CA ASP A 172 -9.22 7.36 -10.78
C ASP A 172 -7.71 7.46 -11.07
N LYS A 173 -7.37 7.94 -12.27
CA LYS A 173 -5.96 8.10 -12.70
C LYS A 173 -5.14 8.95 -11.72
N VAL A 174 -5.77 9.95 -11.11
CA VAL A 174 -5.14 10.83 -10.12
C VAL A 174 -4.78 10.05 -8.85
N GLU A 175 -5.74 9.30 -8.30
CA GLU A 175 -5.58 8.52 -7.07
C GLU A 175 -4.55 7.40 -7.25
N GLY A 176 -4.64 6.67 -8.36
CA GLY A 176 -3.69 5.62 -8.69
C GLY A 176 -2.28 6.16 -8.90
N LYS A 177 -2.13 7.27 -9.64
CA LYS A 177 -0.82 7.90 -9.85
C LYS A 177 -0.23 8.45 -8.55
N GLY A 178 -1.06 9.07 -7.71
CA GLY A 178 -0.65 9.56 -6.39
C GLY A 178 -0.16 8.41 -5.50
N SER A 179 -0.92 7.32 -5.43
CA SER A 179 -0.55 6.12 -4.67
C SER A 179 0.78 5.53 -5.12
N LEU A 180 1.01 5.42 -6.43
CA LEU A 180 2.29 4.97 -6.98
C LEU A 180 3.45 5.91 -6.67
N ASN A 181 3.21 7.23 -6.67
CA ASN A 181 4.22 8.21 -6.29
C ASN A 181 4.59 8.11 -4.81
N PHE A 182 3.63 7.81 -3.92
CA PHE A 182 3.87 7.55 -2.50
C PHE A 182 4.72 6.29 -2.29
N LEU A 183 4.35 5.17 -2.92
CA LEU A 183 5.14 3.93 -2.85
C LEU A 183 6.58 4.14 -3.34
N ALA A 184 6.78 5.01 -4.33
CA ALA A 184 8.11 5.30 -4.86
C ALA A 184 9.01 6.15 -3.94
N LEU A 185 8.48 6.73 -2.84
CA LEU A 185 9.30 7.53 -1.92
C LEU A 185 10.30 6.67 -1.12
N ASP A 186 9.95 5.41 -0.86
CA ASP A 186 10.81 4.48 -0.13
C ASP A 186 12.07 4.09 -0.91
N ASP A 187 11.99 4.18 -2.24
CA ASP A 187 13.11 3.91 -3.17
C ASP A 187 13.87 5.19 -3.57
N LEU A 188 13.40 6.37 -3.18
CA LEU A 188 13.92 7.65 -3.68
C LEU A 188 15.04 8.18 -2.79
N PRO A 189 16.29 8.28 -3.26
CA PRO A 189 17.37 8.84 -2.46
C PRO A 189 17.13 10.32 -2.16
N VAL A 190 17.41 10.76 -0.92
CA VAL A 190 17.27 12.16 -0.52
C VAL A 190 18.10 13.08 -1.41
N ALA A 191 19.31 12.66 -1.81
CA ALA A 191 20.19 13.43 -2.68
C ALA A 191 19.62 13.67 -4.10
N ALA A 192 18.58 12.95 -4.51
CA ALA A 192 17.97 13.09 -5.83
C ALA A 192 16.82 14.12 -5.87
N GLU A 193 16.47 14.74 -4.74
CA GLU A 193 15.38 15.71 -4.63
C GLU A 193 15.84 17.00 -3.93
N GLY A 194 15.00 18.03 -4.04
CA GLY A 194 15.25 19.36 -3.49
C GLY A 194 16.15 20.23 -4.36
N GLU A 195 16.41 21.44 -3.88
CA GLU A 195 17.25 22.42 -4.55
C GLU A 195 18.70 22.34 -4.06
N VAL A 196 19.65 22.52 -4.97
CA VAL A 196 21.07 22.64 -4.63
C VAL A 196 21.28 23.91 -3.77
N VAL A 197 21.94 23.74 -2.63
CA VAL A 197 22.29 24.83 -1.72
C VAL A 197 23.41 25.66 -2.34
N ASP A 198 23.15 26.96 -2.54
CA ASP A 198 24.15 27.89 -3.04
C ASP A 198 25.28 28.07 -2.00
N PRO A 199 26.57 27.98 -2.36
CA PRO A 199 27.66 28.20 -1.40
C PRO A 199 27.59 29.55 -0.68
N ARG A 200 27.02 30.59 -1.29
CA ARG A 200 26.80 31.91 -0.67
C ARG A 200 25.65 31.92 0.33
N SER A 201 24.78 30.91 0.31
CA SER A 201 23.73 30.73 1.31
C SER A 201 24.19 29.88 2.50
N ILE A 202 25.49 29.62 2.65
CA ILE A 202 26.07 28.96 3.83
C ILE A 202 26.80 30.01 4.65
N LEU A 203 26.30 30.30 5.85
CA LEU A 203 26.85 31.33 6.75
C LEU A 203 27.39 30.71 8.03
N THR A 204 28.67 30.94 8.31
CA THR A 204 29.30 30.53 9.57
C THR A 204 28.93 31.50 10.70
N MET A 205 28.50 30.95 11.83
CA MET A 205 28.09 31.71 13.01
C MET A 205 28.55 31.05 14.31
N LYS A 206 28.67 31.84 15.38
CA LYS A 206 28.87 31.32 16.73
C LYS A 206 27.54 30.80 17.27
N PHE A 207 27.56 29.61 17.86
CA PHE A 207 26.43 29.03 18.58
C PHE A 207 26.73 28.94 20.07
N GLU A 208 25.72 29.15 20.90
CA GLU A 208 25.73 28.88 22.33
C GLU A 208 24.71 27.78 22.61
N GLY A 209 25.19 26.55 22.81
CA GLY A 209 24.35 25.35 22.81
C GLY A 209 23.75 25.12 21.43
N GLU A 210 22.42 25.06 21.34
CA GLU A 210 21.69 24.91 20.07
C GLU A 210 21.29 26.26 19.43
N MET A 211 21.62 27.39 20.07
CA MET A 211 21.11 28.70 19.67
C MET A 211 22.19 29.52 18.95
N PRO A 212 21.87 30.15 17.80
CA PRO A 212 22.79 31.03 17.10
C PRO A 212 22.91 32.36 17.84
N VAL A 213 24.12 32.90 17.93
CA VAL A 213 24.37 34.24 18.47
C VAL A 213 24.29 35.24 17.33
N PHE A 214 23.11 35.81 17.09
CA PHE A 214 22.92 36.84 16.07
C PHE A 214 23.65 38.14 16.44
N PRO A 215 24.32 38.80 15.47
CA PRO A 215 24.84 40.14 15.68
C PRO A 215 23.69 41.14 15.86
N ARG A 216 24.01 42.35 16.30
CA ARG A 216 23.02 43.42 16.38
C ARG A 216 22.57 43.84 14.98
N ILE A 217 21.37 43.45 14.60
CA ILE A 217 20.77 43.73 13.30
C ILE A 217 20.09 45.11 13.32
N LYS A 218 20.38 45.93 12.32
CA LYS A 218 19.69 47.20 12.08
C LYS A 218 18.79 47.07 10.84
N PRO A 219 17.61 47.72 10.80
CA PRO A 219 16.71 47.74 9.64
C PRO A 219 17.28 48.63 8.53
N SER A 220 18.45 48.28 7.99
CA SER A 220 19.17 49.07 7.00
C SER A 220 19.74 48.19 5.90
N ARG A 221 19.69 48.68 4.67
CA ARG A 221 20.36 48.05 3.52
C ARG A 221 21.89 48.02 3.67
N SER A 222 22.43 48.81 4.59
CA SER A 222 23.85 48.81 4.92
C SER A 222 24.22 47.82 6.03
N ASP A 223 23.26 47.15 6.66
CA ASP A 223 23.52 46.18 7.73
C ASP A 223 24.38 45.00 7.21
N PRO A 224 25.52 44.69 7.85
CA PRO A 224 26.41 43.64 7.38
C PRO A 224 25.76 42.25 7.34
N PHE A 225 24.94 41.92 8.35
CA PHE A 225 24.32 40.60 8.45
C PHE A 225 23.20 40.45 7.41
N LEU A 226 22.34 41.46 7.25
CA LEU A 226 21.29 41.43 6.23
C LEU A 226 21.86 41.34 4.81
N LYS A 227 23.01 41.98 4.54
CA LYS A 227 23.73 41.85 3.27
C LYS A 227 24.24 40.43 3.02
N LEU A 228 24.79 39.79 4.05
CA LEU A 228 25.24 38.40 3.96
C LEU A 228 24.07 37.46 3.68
N LEU A 229 22.98 37.61 4.44
CA LEU A 229 21.76 36.81 4.30
C LEU A 229 21.15 36.92 2.89
N GLN A 230 21.15 38.12 2.29
CA GLN A 230 20.61 38.35 0.95
C GLN A 230 21.57 37.92 -0.18
N SER A 231 22.84 37.62 0.10
CA SER A 231 23.89 37.53 -0.93
C SER A 231 23.67 36.44 -1.99
N SER A 232 23.04 35.32 -1.61
CA SER A 232 22.66 34.22 -2.52
C SER A 232 21.38 34.48 -3.29
N LYS A 233 20.53 35.40 -2.81
CA LYS A 233 19.14 35.61 -3.27
C LYS A 233 18.26 34.35 -3.18
N LYS A 234 18.69 33.34 -2.44
CA LYS A 234 17.94 32.11 -2.18
C LYS A 234 17.05 32.30 -0.95
N THR A 235 15.93 31.59 -0.92
CA THR A 235 15.02 31.61 0.23
C THR A 235 15.66 30.99 1.46
N TRP A 236 16.35 29.86 1.29
CA TRP A 236 16.96 29.13 2.40
C TRP A 236 18.45 29.46 2.55
N VAL A 237 18.82 29.90 3.75
CA VAL A 237 20.22 30.13 4.15
C VAL A 237 20.56 29.19 5.29
N ILE A 238 21.63 28.41 5.15
CA ILE A 238 22.08 27.42 6.14
C ILE A 238 23.10 28.08 7.07
N LEU A 239 22.81 28.06 8.37
CA LEU A 239 23.76 28.47 9.40
C LEU A 239 24.59 27.27 9.83
N VAL A 240 25.90 27.41 9.75
CA VAL A 240 26.88 26.41 10.19
C VAL A 240 27.65 26.94 11.40
N ASP A 241 28.08 26.03 12.29
CA ASP A 241 28.98 26.36 13.38
C ASP A 241 30.44 26.60 12.89
N LEU A 242 31.36 26.83 13.83
CA LEU A 242 32.76 27.13 13.52
C LEU A 242 33.49 25.93 12.91
N GLU A 243 32.97 24.72 13.13
CA GLU A 243 33.44 23.47 12.56
C GLU A 243 32.85 23.19 11.17
N GLY A 244 31.93 24.03 10.70
CA GLY A 244 31.26 23.88 9.40
C GLY A 244 30.08 22.92 9.43
N GLU A 245 29.60 22.53 10.61
CA GLU A 245 28.46 21.66 10.78
C GLU A 245 27.14 22.44 10.70
N PRO A 246 26.17 22.01 9.87
CA PRO A 246 24.91 22.72 9.73
C PRO A 246 24.07 22.56 10.98
N ARG A 247 23.52 23.68 11.47
CA ARG A 247 22.70 23.71 12.69
C ARG A 247 21.28 24.18 12.42
N LEU A 248 21.11 25.21 11.60
CA LEU A 248 19.81 25.82 11.31
C LEU A 248 19.68 26.19 9.83
N ALA A 249 18.44 26.24 9.36
CA ALA A 249 18.07 26.81 8.07
C ALA A 249 17.19 28.04 8.32
N VAL A 250 17.51 29.17 7.68
CA VAL A 250 16.81 30.45 7.84
C VAL A 250 15.98 30.73 6.60
N ASP A 251 14.70 31.04 6.77
CA ASP A 251 13.91 31.69 5.70
C ASP A 251 14.38 33.14 5.57
N ALA A 252 15.31 33.38 4.64
CA ALA A 252 15.87 34.70 4.38
C ALA A 252 14.80 35.69 3.92
N SER A 253 13.75 35.24 3.23
CA SER A 253 12.69 36.13 2.75
C SER A 253 11.82 36.63 3.91
N GLY A 254 11.40 35.72 4.79
CA GLY A 254 10.69 36.04 6.03
C GLY A 254 11.53 36.93 6.94
N PHE A 255 12.78 36.54 7.17
CA PHE A 255 13.72 37.25 8.03
C PHE A 255 13.96 38.68 7.57
N LEU A 256 14.29 38.89 6.29
CA LEU A 256 14.53 40.22 5.73
C LEU A 256 13.27 41.09 5.83
N ARG A 257 12.11 40.52 5.49
CA ARG A 257 10.83 41.24 5.56
C ARG A 257 10.54 41.73 6.98
N GLU A 258 10.68 40.87 7.99
CA GLU A 258 10.43 41.30 9.36
C GLU A 258 11.49 42.27 9.87
N ALA A 259 12.77 42.03 9.57
CA ALA A 259 13.86 42.91 9.96
C ALA A 259 13.68 44.35 9.44
N PHE A 260 13.19 44.52 8.21
CA PHE A 260 12.97 45.86 7.63
C PHE A 260 11.67 46.53 8.07
N PHE A 261 10.56 45.77 8.15
CA PHE A 261 9.24 46.36 8.33
C PHE A 261 8.73 46.33 9.78
N ASN A 262 9.24 45.43 10.64
CA ASN A 262 8.81 45.29 12.04
C ASN A 262 9.99 45.32 13.05
N PRO A 263 10.91 46.30 13.00
CA PRO A 263 12.16 46.27 13.77
C PRO A 263 11.98 46.31 15.30
N ARG A 264 10.79 46.69 15.82
CA ARG A 264 10.53 46.77 17.26
C ARG A 264 10.18 45.41 17.89
N GLN A 265 9.67 44.47 17.09
CA GLN A 265 9.26 43.13 17.54
C GLN A 265 10.06 42.03 16.85
N PHE A 266 11.09 42.42 16.10
CA PHE A 266 11.86 41.51 15.26
C PHE A 266 12.56 40.43 16.11
N ASN A 267 12.14 39.17 15.91
CA ASN A 267 12.79 38.00 16.50
C ASN A 267 13.43 37.14 15.40
N PRO A 268 14.77 37.14 15.26
CA PRO A 268 15.49 36.32 14.29
C PRO A 268 15.15 34.83 14.33
N LEU A 269 14.84 34.30 15.52
CA LEU A 269 14.68 32.87 15.75
C LEU A 269 13.39 32.30 15.15
N VAL A 270 12.36 33.13 14.97
CA VAL A 270 11.07 32.72 14.38
C VAL A 270 11.22 32.33 12.91
N HIS A 271 12.25 32.83 12.23
CA HIS A 271 12.57 32.49 10.84
C HIS A 271 13.60 31.35 10.73
N CYS A 272 13.99 30.76 11.86
CA CYS A 272 14.95 29.66 11.91
C CYS A 272 14.22 28.32 12.05
N HIS A 273 14.65 27.35 11.25
CA HIS A 273 14.14 26.00 11.21
C HIS A 273 15.27 25.02 11.55
N ARG A 274 14.93 23.92 12.23
CA ARG A 274 15.87 22.84 12.56
C ARG A 274 15.82 21.79 11.46
N PRO A 275 16.80 21.75 10.55
CA PRO A 275 16.77 20.78 9.47
C PRO A 275 17.01 19.37 9.99
N ILE A 276 16.41 18.40 9.32
CA ILE A 276 16.80 17.00 9.44
C ILE A 276 18.02 16.80 8.56
N ILE A 277 19.18 16.63 9.19
CA ILE A 277 20.44 16.47 8.48
C ILE A 277 20.58 15.00 8.03
N VAL A 278 20.81 14.81 6.74
CA VAL A 278 21.08 13.52 6.10
C VAL A 278 22.46 13.61 5.43
N ARG A 279 23.33 12.63 5.67
CA ARG A 279 24.69 12.63 5.09
C ARG A 279 24.94 11.47 4.14
N ASP A 280 24.23 10.37 4.34
CA ASP A 280 24.33 9.22 3.47
C ASP A 280 23.48 9.45 2.21
N PRO A 281 24.08 9.47 1.00
CA PRO A 281 23.34 9.64 -0.26
C PRO A 281 22.32 8.53 -0.50
N MET A 282 22.49 7.35 0.10
CA MET A 282 21.60 6.21 -0.08
C MET A 282 20.39 6.23 0.85
N THR A 283 20.33 7.17 1.79
CA THR A 283 19.16 7.32 2.66
C THR A 283 17.95 7.68 1.81
N SER A 284 16.86 6.91 1.94
CA SER A 284 15.63 7.15 1.20
C SER A 284 14.78 8.25 1.82
N LEU A 285 14.08 9.01 0.99
CA LEU A 285 13.19 10.08 1.40
C LEU A 285 12.03 9.55 2.25
N GLY A 286 11.49 8.37 1.91
CA GLY A 286 10.46 7.68 2.70
C GLY A 286 10.88 7.41 4.14
N SER A 287 12.16 7.10 4.39
CA SER A 287 12.67 6.90 5.76
C SER A 287 12.84 8.20 6.57
N VAL A 288 12.93 9.34 5.88
CA VAL A 288 13.19 10.65 6.51
C VAL A 288 11.89 11.40 6.77
N ILE A 289 10.88 11.29 5.90
CA ILE A 289 9.58 11.98 6.03
C ILE A 289 8.94 11.80 7.42
N PRO A 290 8.89 10.60 8.05
CA PRO A 290 8.29 10.42 9.36
C PRO A 290 8.99 11.20 10.50
N ARG A 291 10.21 11.70 10.27
CA ARG A 291 10.96 12.50 11.24
C ARG A 291 10.60 13.99 11.17
N LEU A 292 9.85 14.42 10.15
CA LEU A 292 9.34 15.79 10.04
C LEU A 292 8.35 16.04 11.19
N LYS A 293 8.48 17.19 11.85
CA LYS A 293 7.57 17.63 12.92
C LYS A 293 7.00 18.99 12.52
N VAL A 294 5.67 19.04 12.45
CA VAL A 294 4.91 20.28 12.27
C VAL A 294 4.21 20.54 13.59
N HIS A 295 4.63 21.55 14.35
CA HIS A 295 3.90 21.97 15.53
C HIS A 295 2.78 22.94 15.10
N ALA A 296 1.52 22.56 15.33
CA ALA A 296 0.40 23.47 15.15
C ALA A 296 0.53 24.61 16.18
N GLU A 297 0.62 25.83 15.67
CA GLU A 297 0.84 27.10 16.37
C GLU A 297 0.24 27.15 17.79
N ARG A 298 1.12 27.20 18.79
CA ARG A 298 0.82 27.84 20.08
C ARG A 298 1.54 29.20 20.08
N PRO A 299 0.88 30.28 20.53
CA PRO A 299 1.43 31.64 20.45
C PRO A 299 2.60 31.94 21.41
N ASP A 300 3.04 30.99 22.23
CA ASP A 300 4.01 31.22 23.32
C ASP A 300 5.32 30.40 23.23
N ASP A 301 5.53 29.59 22.18
CA ASP A 301 6.83 28.90 21.98
C ASP A 301 7.63 29.60 20.88
N ASP A 302 8.92 29.82 21.11
CA ASP A 302 9.89 30.13 20.04
C ASP A 302 10.03 28.86 19.16
N VAL A 303 9.03 28.60 18.30
CA VAL A 303 8.89 27.32 17.59
C VAL A 303 9.95 27.21 16.49
N VAL A 304 10.95 26.39 16.74
CA VAL A 304 11.88 25.94 15.70
C VAL A 304 11.38 24.62 15.13
N ASP A 305 10.73 24.67 13.95
CA ASP A 305 10.12 23.51 13.31
C ASP A 305 11.16 22.57 12.66
N ARG A 306 10.79 21.29 12.54
CA ARG A 306 11.54 20.28 11.77
C ARG A 306 10.80 19.96 10.48
N ASP A 307 10.72 20.94 9.60
CA ASP A 307 9.98 20.90 8.33
C ASP A 307 10.89 20.90 7.10
N ILE A 308 12.21 20.99 7.30
CA ILE A 308 13.23 21.00 6.24
C ILE A 308 14.13 19.77 6.36
N ILE A 309 14.46 19.17 5.22
CA ILE A 309 15.49 18.12 5.13
C ILE A 309 16.71 18.75 4.44
N LEU A 310 17.87 18.57 5.05
CA LEU A 310 19.14 19.04 4.52
C LEU A 310 20.02 17.83 4.23
N TYR A 311 20.26 17.57 2.95
CA TYR A 311 21.31 16.65 2.54
C TYR A 311 22.65 17.37 2.55
N TRP A 312 23.57 16.89 3.37
CA TRP A 312 24.88 17.51 3.63
C TRP A 312 26.03 16.60 3.17
N GLY A 313 26.02 16.26 1.89
CA GLY A 313 27.07 15.51 1.20
C GLY A 313 27.99 16.39 0.35
N GLU A 314 28.53 15.81 -0.73
CA GLU A 314 29.35 16.52 -1.73
C GLU A 314 28.56 17.67 -2.37
N GLU A 315 27.43 17.35 -3.00
CA GLU A 315 26.43 18.32 -3.44
C GLU A 315 25.37 18.45 -2.34
N LYS A 316 25.15 19.67 -1.85
CA LYS A 316 24.25 19.94 -0.72
C LYS A 316 22.87 20.24 -1.27
N HIS A 317 21.83 19.61 -0.71
CA HIS A 317 20.45 19.85 -1.13
C HIS A 317 19.58 20.26 0.04
N VAL A 318 18.73 21.25 -0.18
CA VAL A 318 17.65 21.63 0.73
C VAL A 318 16.33 21.13 0.13
N ILE A 319 15.57 20.37 0.93
CA ILE A 319 14.31 19.76 0.53
C ILE A 319 13.23 20.27 1.47
N THR A 320 12.19 20.82 0.87
CA THR A 320 11.04 21.42 1.56
C THR A 320 9.77 20.59 1.35
N GLY A 321 8.71 20.91 2.09
CA GLY A 321 7.38 20.32 1.85
C GLY A 321 6.88 20.52 0.41
N SER A 322 7.24 21.64 -0.24
CA SER A 322 6.86 21.92 -1.64
C SER A 322 7.55 20.97 -2.63
N ASP A 323 8.78 20.58 -2.37
CA ASP A 323 9.52 19.63 -3.21
C ASP A 323 8.90 18.22 -3.10
N ILE A 324 8.61 17.79 -1.87
CA ILE A 324 7.94 16.50 -1.59
C ILE A 324 6.55 16.48 -2.24
N LEU A 325 5.77 17.56 -2.09
CA LEU A 325 4.47 17.68 -2.71
C LEU A 325 4.57 17.69 -4.24
N GLY A 326 5.52 18.43 -4.81
CA GLY A 326 5.80 18.44 -6.24
C GLY A 326 6.16 17.06 -6.79
N ARG A 327 6.91 16.27 -6.02
CA ARG A 327 7.21 14.86 -6.33
C ARG A 327 5.94 14.00 -6.34
N LEU A 328 5.10 14.13 -5.32
CA LEU A 328 3.83 13.39 -5.21
C LEU A 328 2.83 13.73 -6.31
N LEU A 329 2.84 14.99 -6.78
CA LEU A 329 1.95 15.48 -7.84
C LEU A 329 2.51 15.27 -9.25
N ARG A 330 3.73 14.73 -9.39
CA ARG A 330 4.37 14.53 -10.69
C ARG A 330 3.55 13.59 -11.58
N GLY A 331 3.21 14.06 -12.78
CA GLY A 331 2.37 13.33 -13.73
C GLY A 331 0.87 13.38 -13.44
N ILE A 332 0.44 14.10 -12.40
CA ILE A 332 -0.95 14.41 -12.10
C ILE A 332 -1.27 15.82 -12.58
N VAL A 333 -0.40 16.79 -12.24
CA VAL A 333 -0.55 18.19 -12.61
C VAL A 333 0.04 18.42 -14.01
N ARG A 334 -0.68 19.15 -14.86
CA ARG A 334 -0.16 19.60 -16.17
C ARG A 334 0.90 20.67 -15.91
N ARG A 335 2.13 20.42 -16.35
CA ARG A 335 3.17 21.45 -16.38
C ARG A 335 2.92 22.30 -17.63
N GLU A 336 2.55 23.57 -17.45
CA GLU A 336 2.78 24.54 -18.51
C GLU A 336 4.29 24.77 -18.59
N GLU A 337 4.89 24.41 -19.72
CA GLU A 337 6.31 24.69 -19.95
C GLU A 337 6.52 26.21 -19.91
N ALA A 338 7.49 26.65 -19.12
CA ALA A 338 7.82 28.07 -19.02
C ALA A 338 8.23 28.58 -20.41
N VAL A 339 7.44 29.51 -20.96
CA VAL A 339 7.80 30.24 -22.18
C VAL A 339 9.08 31.02 -21.88
N VAL A 340 10.21 30.52 -22.36
CA VAL A 340 11.47 31.26 -22.35
C VAL A 340 11.28 32.43 -23.30
N SER A 341 10.98 33.62 -22.76
CA SER A 341 10.93 34.84 -23.57
C SER A 341 12.35 35.23 -23.96
N ASP A 342 12.77 34.83 -25.16
CA ASP A 342 14.01 35.31 -25.76
C ASP A 342 13.82 36.78 -26.17
N ARG A 343 14.07 37.70 -25.23
CA ARG A 343 14.17 39.14 -25.52
C ARG A 343 15.59 39.45 -25.98
N THR A 344 15.96 38.95 -27.17
CA THR A 344 17.24 39.30 -27.79
C THR A 344 17.16 39.50 -29.30
N THR A 345 16.10 40.16 -29.78
CA THR A 345 16.01 40.58 -31.20
C THR A 345 15.16 41.84 -31.35
N SER A 346 15.63 42.96 -30.78
CA SER A 346 15.13 44.30 -31.15
C SER A 346 16.17 45.37 -30.79
N ALA A 347 17.36 45.30 -31.40
CA ALA A 347 18.35 46.38 -31.31
C ALA A 347 19.34 46.41 -32.50
N LYS A 348 19.01 45.81 -33.66
CA LYS A 348 19.93 45.75 -34.80
C LYS A 348 19.38 46.14 -36.18
N GLU A 349 18.22 46.80 -36.24
CA GLU A 349 17.62 47.24 -37.51
C GLU A 349 17.47 48.75 -37.69
N GLU A 350 18.12 49.58 -36.86
CA GLU A 350 18.11 51.05 -37.02
C GLU A 350 19.47 51.66 -37.37
N SER A 351 20.41 50.88 -37.91
CA SER A 351 21.64 51.45 -38.46
C SER A 351 22.14 50.64 -39.65
N ARG A 352 21.51 50.81 -40.81
CA ARG A 352 22.18 50.78 -42.12
C ARG A 352 21.37 51.44 -43.21
#